data_AF-A0A0M8NWM1-F1
#
_entry.id   AF-A0A0M8NWM1-F1
#
_cell.length_a   1.000
_cell.length_b   1.000
_cell.length_c   1.000
_cell.angle_alpha   90.00
_cell.angle_beta   90.00
_cell.angle_gamma   90.00
#
_symmetry.space_group_name_H-M   'P 1'
#
loop_
_entity.id
_entity.type
_entity.pdbx_description
1 polymer ?
#
loop_
_entity_poly.entity_id
_entity_poly.type
_entity_poly.pdbx_seq_one_letter_code
_entity_poly.pdbx_strand_id
1 'polypeptide(L)'
;MTPKYPGFEPQGDSLRRWMEDADEPGCPIPRTTLTIDDIDPKFWIVGIIPQFLEDDWRYWAGIFGLPVDDPASNQEAIYRLQSAVKHKGDLTLWIGRTGPGVIFMDDLRRQQVPTNFYMSEFAKAFYESHFPLETLKYVIVTDIRQKHTKPFIQDHIYKSREGLEFPPKEPQTWEAPSPEFSGILGTPIGKVVAAFVLCAYGQGVKRIPRVVTFHTGENSSKYNLRFDIEDV
;
A
#
# COMPACT_ATOMS: atom_id res chain seq x y z
N MET A 1 -0.17 -11.85 26.79
CA MET A 1 -0.20 -10.38 27.02
C MET A 1 -1.49 -9.83 26.45
N THR A 2 -2.11 -8.85 27.10
CA THR A 2 -3.30 -8.17 26.58
C THR A 2 -2.88 -7.20 25.47
N PRO A 3 -3.47 -7.23 24.27
CA PRO A 3 -3.14 -6.31 23.19
C PRO A 3 -3.39 -4.85 23.59
N LYS A 4 -2.50 -3.93 23.19
CA LYS A 4 -2.66 -2.48 23.40
C LYS A 4 -3.80 -1.94 22.55
N TYR A 5 -3.96 -2.45 21.33
CA TYR A 5 -5.00 -2.05 20.39
C TYR A 5 -5.88 -3.25 19.98
N PRO A 6 -6.79 -3.72 20.86
CA PRO A 6 -7.50 -5.00 20.67
C PRO A 6 -8.34 -5.07 19.38
N GLY A 7 -8.76 -3.93 18.82
CA GLY A 7 -9.52 -3.89 17.57
C GLY A 7 -8.70 -4.15 16.30
N PHE A 8 -7.37 -3.99 16.34
CA PHE A 8 -6.52 -4.08 15.14
C PHE A 8 -5.25 -4.92 15.35
N GLU A 9 -4.59 -4.77 16.49
CA GLU A 9 -3.29 -5.39 16.79
C GLU A 9 -3.27 -6.91 16.60
N PRO A 10 -4.25 -7.71 17.08
CA PRO A 10 -4.22 -9.16 16.88
C PRO A 10 -4.23 -9.58 15.41
N GLN A 11 -4.97 -8.84 14.58
CA GLN A 11 -5.05 -9.13 13.15
C GLN A 11 -3.79 -8.69 12.40
N GLY A 12 -3.23 -7.54 12.75
CA GLY A 12 -1.96 -7.11 12.19
C GLY A 12 -0.81 -8.03 12.60
N ASP A 13 -0.80 -8.52 13.84
CA ASP A 13 0.18 -9.49 14.29
C ASP A 13 0.10 -10.80 13.51
N SER A 14 -1.11 -11.30 13.25
CA SER A 14 -1.30 -12.49 12.40
C SER A 14 -0.76 -12.27 10.98
N LEU A 15 -1.05 -11.11 10.38
CA LEU A 15 -0.53 -10.75 9.06
C LEU A 15 1.00 -10.65 9.05
N ARG A 16 1.61 -10.04 10.07
CA ARG A 16 3.06 -9.96 10.24
C ARG A 16 3.67 -11.36 10.29
N ARG A 17 3.15 -12.25 11.14
CA ARG A 17 3.66 -13.61 11.30
C ARG A 17 3.57 -14.42 10.01
N TRP A 18 2.45 -14.34 9.27
CA TRP A 18 2.36 -14.99 7.95
C TRP A 18 3.38 -14.46 6.94
N MET A 19 3.73 -13.17 6.98
CA MET A 19 4.76 -12.63 6.09
C MET A 19 6.17 -13.06 6.51
N GLU A 20 6.43 -13.19 7.81
CA GLU A 20 7.76 -13.47 8.36
C GLU A 20 8.10 -14.96 8.49
N ASP A 21 7.12 -15.85 8.43
CA ASP A 21 7.32 -17.28 8.62
C ASP A 21 6.52 -18.09 7.57
N ALA A 22 7.25 -18.91 6.80
CA ALA A 22 6.69 -19.78 5.78
C ALA A 22 5.84 -20.92 6.38
N ASP A 23 6.11 -21.30 7.63
CA ASP A 23 5.43 -22.40 8.33
C ASP A 23 4.30 -21.90 9.25
N GLU A 24 4.08 -20.58 9.36
CA GLU A 24 3.01 -20.03 10.20
C GLU A 24 1.64 -20.52 9.69
N PRO A 25 0.86 -21.24 10.52
CA PRO A 25 -0.33 -21.92 10.06
C PRO A 25 -1.50 -20.95 9.78
N GLY A 26 -2.43 -21.41 8.94
CA GLY A 26 -3.75 -20.80 8.81
C GLY A 26 -3.79 -19.47 8.04
N CYS A 27 -2.78 -19.15 7.23
CA CYS A 27 -2.84 -18.01 6.32
C CYS A 27 -3.96 -18.23 5.28
N PRO A 28 -4.99 -17.37 5.22
CA PRO A 28 -6.09 -17.52 4.28
C PRO A 28 -5.82 -16.84 2.93
N ILE A 29 -4.64 -16.28 2.72
CA ILE A 29 -4.32 -15.43 1.57
C ILE A 29 -3.47 -16.23 0.59
N PRO A 30 -4.06 -16.78 -0.50
CA PRO A 30 -3.31 -17.52 -1.49
C PRO A 30 -2.47 -16.60 -2.36
N ARG A 31 -1.44 -17.16 -3.00
CA ARG A 31 -0.75 -16.47 -4.10
C ARG A 31 -1.72 -16.25 -5.25
N THR A 32 -1.75 -15.03 -5.79
CA THR A 32 -2.61 -14.69 -6.93
C THR A 32 -1.86 -14.88 -8.25
N THR A 33 -2.58 -15.40 -9.25
CA THR A 33 -2.13 -15.52 -10.62
C THR A 33 -2.71 -14.44 -11.53
N LEU A 34 -3.46 -13.47 -10.97
CA LEU A 34 -4.10 -12.42 -11.74
C LEU A 34 -3.07 -11.59 -12.50
N THR A 35 -3.30 -11.44 -13.80
CA THR A 35 -2.59 -10.53 -14.71
C THR A 35 -3.56 -9.49 -15.28
N ILE A 36 -3.04 -8.50 -16.00
CA ILE A 36 -3.88 -7.51 -16.68
C ILE A 36 -4.77 -8.16 -17.76
N ASP A 37 -4.26 -9.20 -18.43
CA ASP A 37 -4.98 -9.90 -19.51
C ASP A 37 -6.19 -10.71 -18.99
N ASP A 38 -6.20 -11.06 -17.71
CA ASP A 38 -7.31 -11.77 -17.06
C ASP A 38 -8.51 -10.85 -16.74
N ILE A 39 -8.34 -9.53 -16.85
CA ILE A 39 -9.37 -8.55 -16.50
C ILE A 39 -10.37 -8.41 -17.66
N ASP A 40 -11.58 -8.98 -17.51
CA ASP A 40 -12.60 -8.99 -18.56
C ASP A 40 -13.07 -7.56 -18.95
N PRO A 41 -12.78 -7.09 -20.18
CA PRO A 41 -13.15 -5.74 -20.63
C PRO A 41 -14.68 -5.54 -20.73
N LYS A 42 -15.48 -6.61 -20.72
CA LYS A 42 -16.95 -6.50 -20.66
C LYS A 42 -17.44 -5.83 -19.40
N PHE A 43 -16.68 -5.94 -18.30
CA PHE A 43 -17.03 -5.43 -16.97
C PHE A 43 -16.09 -4.31 -16.50
N TRP A 44 -14.86 -4.27 -17.00
CA TRP A 44 -13.81 -3.38 -16.53
C TRP A 44 -13.29 -2.46 -17.63
N ILE A 45 -12.99 -1.22 -17.26
CA ILE A 45 -12.16 -0.30 -18.04
C ILE A 45 -10.79 -0.30 -17.36
N VAL A 46 -9.79 -0.77 -18.09
CA VAL A 46 -8.39 -0.74 -17.65
C VAL A 46 -7.67 0.40 -18.38
N GLY A 47 -6.98 1.24 -17.63
CA GLY A 47 -6.17 2.34 -18.17
C GLY A 47 -4.75 2.25 -17.64
N ILE A 48 -3.78 2.41 -18.54
CA ILE A 48 -2.35 2.49 -18.22
C ILE A 48 -1.79 3.63 -19.04
N ILE A 49 -1.29 4.68 -18.37
CA ILE A 49 -0.83 5.91 -19.02
C ILE A 49 0.52 6.30 -18.41
N PRO A 50 1.58 6.50 -19.21
CA PRO A 50 2.81 7.11 -18.72
C PRO A 50 2.54 8.47 -18.08
N GLN A 51 3.08 8.71 -16.88
CA GLN A 51 2.81 9.94 -16.14
C GLN A 51 4.04 10.37 -15.35
N PHE A 52 4.44 11.64 -15.45
CA PHE A 52 5.45 12.21 -14.57
C PHE A 52 4.88 12.43 -13.16
N LEU A 53 5.70 12.22 -12.13
CA LEU A 53 5.32 12.56 -10.76
C LEU A 53 5.10 14.08 -10.63
N GLU A 54 4.07 14.45 -9.86
CA GLU A 54 3.88 15.84 -9.40
C GLU A 54 5.04 16.29 -8.50
N ASP A 55 5.31 17.58 -8.41
CA ASP A 55 6.49 18.13 -7.70
C ASP A 55 6.60 17.66 -6.24
N ASP A 56 5.48 17.60 -5.51
CA ASP A 56 5.43 17.04 -4.15
C ASP A 56 5.98 15.61 -4.14
N TRP A 57 5.55 14.77 -5.07
CA TRP A 57 5.97 13.37 -5.14
C TRP A 57 7.38 13.21 -5.69
N ARG A 58 7.87 14.12 -6.55
CA ARG A 58 9.26 14.15 -7.00
C ARG A 58 10.21 14.40 -5.83
N TYR A 59 9.87 15.36 -4.96
CA TYR A 59 10.63 15.63 -3.73
C TYR A 59 10.71 14.37 -2.86
N TRP A 60 9.57 13.74 -2.55
CA TRP A 60 9.54 12.55 -1.70
C TRP A 60 10.21 11.33 -2.34
N ALA A 61 10.05 11.14 -3.65
CA ALA A 61 10.77 10.09 -4.38
C ALA A 61 12.29 10.26 -4.24
N GLY A 62 12.79 11.49 -4.36
CA GLY A 62 14.21 11.81 -4.10
C GLY A 62 14.64 11.48 -2.67
N ILE A 63 13.85 11.88 -1.66
CA ILE A 63 14.10 11.55 -0.25
C ILE A 63 14.11 10.03 0.00
N PHE A 64 13.27 9.28 -0.70
CA PHE A 64 13.17 7.82 -0.57
C PHE A 64 14.20 7.05 -1.42
N GLY A 65 15.04 7.75 -2.19
CA GLY A 65 16.02 7.15 -3.09
C GLY A 65 15.38 6.42 -4.28
N LEU A 66 14.18 6.82 -4.68
CA LEU A 66 13.51 6.35 -5.89
C LEU A 66 13.99 7.16 -7.10
N PRO A 67 14.04 6.55 -8.31
CA PRO A 67 14.36 7.29 -9.52
C PRO A 67 13.34 8.42 -9.78
N VAL A 68 13.82 9.59 -10.19
CA VAL A 68 12.98 10.75 -10.51
C VAL A 68 13.28 11.17 -11.94
N ASP A 69 12.24 11.23 -12.76
CA ASP A 69 12.35 11.74 -14.13
C ASP A 69 12.58 13.25 -14.15
N ASP A 70 13.16 13.70 -15.25
CA ASP A 70 13.15 15.11 -15.63
C ASP A 70 12.03 15.35 -16.66
N PRO A 71 10.94 16.05 -16.30
CA PRO A 71 9.87 16.42 -17.24
C PRO A 71 10.33 17.32 -18.38
N ALA A 72 11.49 17.97 -18.27
CA ALA A 72 12.09 18.73 -19.38
C ALA A 72 12.80 17.84 -20.41
N SER A 73 13.00 16.55 -20.11
CA SER A 73 13.56 15.59 -21.06
C SER A 73 12.50 15.14 -22.07
N ASN A 74 12.92 14.86 -23.30
CA ASN A 74 12.04 14.25 -24.33
C ASN A 74 11.83 12.75 -24.12
N GLN A 75 12.06 12.23 -22.91
CA GLN A 75 11.88 10.82 -22.59
C GLN A 75 10.45 10.56 -22.12
N GLU A 76 9.96 9.34 -22.35
CA GLU A 76 8.72 8.89 -21.74
C GLU A 76 8.90 8.82 -20.21
N ALA A 77 7.87 9.18 -19.45
CA ALA A 77 7.90 9.05 -17.99
C ALA A 77 8.17 7.59 -17.59
N ILE A 78 8.92 7.36 -16.51
CA ILE A 78 9.18 6.01 -15.98
C ILE A 78 8.06 5.51 -15.08
N TYR A 79 7.17 6.40 -14.64
CA TYR A 79 5.99 6.05 -13.86
C TYR A 79 4.77 5.82 -14.76
N ARG A 80 3.82 5.03 -14.27
CA ARG A 80 2.57 4.69 -14.96
C ARG A 80 1.39 5.00 -14.05
N LEU A 81 0.49 5.89 -14.46
CA LEU A 81 -0.84 5.99 -13.89
C LEU A 81 -1.68 4.81 -14.36
N GLN A 82 -2.27 4.08 -13.42
CA GLN A 82 -2.96 2.84 -13.68
C GLN A 82 -4.32 2.83 -13.01
N SER A 83 -5.30 2.25 -13.69
CA SER A 83 -6.64 2.12 -13.15
C SER A 83 -7.34 0.89 -13.68
N ALA A 84 -8.14 0.27 -12.82
CA ALA A 84 -9.16 -0.71 -13.18
C ALA A 84 -10.49 -0.24 -12.58
N VAL A 85 -11.43 0.15 -13.43
CA VAL A 85 -12.73 0.67 -13.01
C VAL A 85 -13.83 -0.24 -13.53
N LYS A 86 -14.63 -0.80 -12.62
CA LYS A 86 -15.79 -1.59 -13.01
C LYS A 86 -16.88 -0.66 -13.53
N HIS A 87 -17.25 -0.79 -14.81
CA HIS A 87 -18.26 0.07 -15.45
C HIS A 87 -19.66 -0.56 -15.51
N LYS A 88 -19.79 -1.83 -15.11
CA LYS A 88 -21.08 -2.53 -15.00
C LYS A 88 -21.22 -3.19 -13.63
N GLY A 89 -22.38 -2.97 -12.99
CA GLY A 89 -22.72 -3.57 -11.72
C GLY A 89 -22.33 -2.70 -10.54
N ASP A 90 -21.52 -3.22 -9.63
CA ASP A 90 -21.11 -2.54 -8.41
C ASP A 90 -19.97 -1.52 -8.61
N LEU A 91 -19.83 -0.61 -7.65
CA LEU A 91 -18.75 0.37 -7.61
C LEU A 91 -17.48 -0.26 -7.01
N THR A 92 -16.67 -0.86 -7.88
CA THR A 92 -15.32 -1.32 -7.55
C THR A 92 -14.30 -0.64 -8.48
N LEU A 93 -13.27 -0.05 -7.89
CA LEU A 93 -12.19 0.57 -8.61
C LEU A 93 -10.86 0.44 -7.87
N TRP A 94 -9.80 0.36 -8.65
CA TRP A 94 -8.43 0.52 -8.20
C TRP A 94 -7.80 1.63 -9.04
N ILE A 95 -7.23 2.65 -8.40
CA ILE A 95 -6.45 3.70 -9.04
C ILE A 95 -5.15 3.84 -8.26
N GLY A 96 -4.04 3.87 -9.00
CA GLY A 96 -2.72 4.00 -8.42
C GLY A 96 -1.68 4.34 -9.48
N ARG A 97 -0.43 4.43 -9.03
CA ARG A 97 0.73 4.62 -9.90
C ARG A 97 1.76 3.56 -9.62
N THR A 98 2.51 3.13 -10.61
CA THR A 98 3.66 2.26 -10.43
C THR A 98 4.90 2.90 -11.03
N GLY A 99 6.06 2.59 -10.48
CA GLY A 99 7.36 3.03 -10.97
C GLY A 99 8.46 2.12 -10.43
N PRO A 100 9.72 2.33 -10.82
CA PRO A 100 10.81 1.48 -10.40
C PRO A 100 10.92 1.39 -8.87
N GLY A 101 10.62 0.21 -8.33
CA GLY A 101 10.70 -0.07 -6.89
C GLY A 101 9.54 0.47 -6.05
N VAL A 102 8.45 0.97 -6.64
CA VAL A 102 7.34 1.56 -5.87
C VAL A 102 5.95 1.34 -6.49
N ILE A 103 4.97 1.11 -5.62
CA ILE A 103 3.53 1.20 -5.92
C ILE A 103 2.95 2.36 -5.11
N PHE A 104 2.21 3.26 -5.75
CA PHE A 104 1.32 4.22 -5.11
C PHE A 104 -0.13 3.72 -5.25
N MET A 105 -0.83 3.56 -4.13
CA MET A 105 -2.26 3.26 -4.07
C MET A 105 -3.00 4.55 -3.75
N ASP A 106 -3.75 5.09 -4.72
CA ASP A 106 -4.32 6.45 -4.65
C ASP A 106 -5.82 6.47 -4.33
N ASP A 107 -6.64 5.66 -5.01
CA ASP A 107 -8.06 5.46 -4.65
C ASP A 107 -8.43 3.98 -4.79
N LEU A 108 -8.90 3.40 -3.70
CA LEU A 108 -9.24 1.99 -3.61
C LEU A 108 -10.69 1.86 -3.14
N ARG A 109 -11.54 1.24 -3.96
CA ARG A 109 -12.90 0.89 -3.57
C ARG A 109 -13.21 -0.52 -4.01
N ARG A 110 -13.70 -1.32 -3.07
CA ARG A 110 -14.12 -2.68 -3.34
C ARG A 110 -15.47 -2.92 -2.73
N GLN A 111 -16.47 -3.19 -3.57
CA GLN A 111 -17.70 -3.78 -3.07
C GLN A 111 -17.40 -5.24 -2.64
N GLN A 112 -17.93 -5.65 -1.49
CA GLN A 112 -17.75 -6.99 -0.95
C GLN A 112 -18.63 -8.02 -1.68
N VAL A 113 -18.33 -8.25 -2.95
CA VAL A 113 -18.92 -9.32 -3.77
C VAL A 113 -17.87 -10.42 -3.95
N PRO A 114 -18.21 -11.72 -3.78
CA PRO A 114 -17.24 -12.81 -3.90
C PRO A 114 -16.50 -12.86 -5.24
N THR A 115 -17.12 -12.40 -6.33
CA THR A 115 -16.56 -12.42 -7.68
C THR A 115 -15.63 -11.24 -7.99
N ASN A 116 -15.48 -10.29 -7.07
CA ASN A 116 -14.59 -9.14 -7.29
C ASN A 116 -13.17 -9.48 -6.85
N PHE A 117 -12.19 -9.12 -7.69
CA PHE A 117 -10.78 -9.15 -7.33
C PHE A 117 -10.50 -8.31 -6.08
N TYR A 118 -9.50 -8.73 -5.31
CA TYR A 118 -9.00 -7.94 -4.19
C TYR A 118 -8.10 -6.81 -4.69
N MET A 119 -8.05 -5.70 -3.94
CA MET A 119 -7.22 -4.54 -4.28
C MET A 119 -5.72 -4.90 -4.29
N SER A 120 -5.33 -5.89 -3.48
CA SER A 120 -3.99 -6.48 -3.48
C SER A 120 -3.64 -7.18 -4.78
N GLU A 121 -4.61 -7.86 -5.41
CA GLU A 121 -4.39 -8.57 -6.68
C GLU A 121 -4.20 -7.57 -7.83
N PHE A 122 -5.01 -6.51 -7.88
CA PHE A 122 -4.81 -5.43 -8.84
C PHE A 122 -3.42 -4.80 -8.70
N ALA A 123 -3.00 -4.48 -7.47
CA ALA A 123 -1.69 -3.87 -7.24
C ALA A 123 -0.54 -4.72 -7.77
N LYS A 124 -0.59 -6.04 -7.57
CA LYS A 124 0.38 -6.99 -8.13
C LYS A 124 0.33 -7.01 -9.66
N ALA A 125 -0.85 -7.22 -10.24
CA ALA A 125 -1.01 -7.31 -11.70
C ALA A 125 -0.52 -6.03 -12.40
N PHE A 126 -0.82 -4.86 -11.83
CA PHE A 126 -0.39 -3.57 -12.35
C PHE A 126 1.12 -3.35 -12.23
N TYR A 127 1.74 -3.72 -11.11
CA TYR A 127 3.19 -3.60 -10.96
C TYR A 127 3.94 -4.54 -11.89
N GLU A 128 3.59 -5.83 -11.90
CA GLU A 128 4.25 -6.86 -12.71
C GLU A 128 4.08 -6.67 -14.22
N SER A 129 3.06 -5.91 -14.65
CA SER A 129 2.90 -5.58 -16.07
C SER A 129 4.05 -4.75 -16.65
N HIS A 130 4.84 -4.06 -15.80
CA HIS A 130 5.92 -3.17 -16.24
C HIS A 130 7.22 -3.32 -15.46
N PHE A 131 7.18 -3.84 -14.23
CA PHE A 131 8.33 -3.92 -13.33
C PHE A 131 8.45 -5.32 -12.73
N PRO A 132 9.67 -5.88 -12.63
CA PRO A 132 9.86 -7.16 -11.95
C PRO A 132 9.55 -7.05 -10.46
N LEU A 133 8.74 -7.96 -9.92
CA LEU A 133 8.21 -7.89 -8.56
C LEU A 133 9.31 -7.85 -7.49
N GLU A 134 10.45 -8.48 -7.73
CA GLU A 134 11.63 -8.50 -6.85
C GLU A 134 12.28 -7.13 -6.67
N THR A 135 12.01 -6.18 -7.56
CA THR A 135 12.56 -4.81 -7.48
C THR A 135 11.78 -3.92 -6.53
N LEU A 136 10.57 -4.33 -6.11
CA LEU A 136 9.69 -3.52 -5.29
C LEU A 136 10.28 -3.29 -3.90
N LYS A 137 10.37 -2.02 -3.51
CA LYS A 137 10.90 -1.57 -2.20
C LYS A 137 9.82 -0.96 -1.33
N TYR A 138 8.86 -0.26 -1.93
CA TYR A 138 7.84 0.48 -1.18
C TYR A 138 6.44 0.30 -1.75
N VAL A 139 5.47 0.16 -0.85
CA VAL A 139 4.06 0.40 -1.15
C VAL A 139 3.64 1.66 -0.42
N ILE A 140 3.20 2.68 -1.15
CA ILE A 140 2.77 3.97 -0.61
C ILE A 140 1.27 4.10 -0.79
N VAL A 141 0.53 4.30 0.29
CA VAL A 141 -0.91 4.61 0.24
C VAL A 141 -1.07 6.11 0.44
N THR A 142 -1.65 6.78 -0.55
CA THR A 142 -1.70 8.24 -0.60
C THR A 142 -3.04 8.77 -0.11
N ASP A 143 -3.04 10.01 0.39
CA ASP A 143 -4.24 10.75 0.84
C ASP A 143 -5.29 9.88 1.55
N ILE A 144 -4.90 9.31 2.69
CA ILE A 144 -5.71 8.31 3.36
C ILE A 144 -6.98 8.96 3.92
N ARG A 145 -8.11 8.61 3.30
CA ARG A 145 -9.46 9.01 3.72
C ARG A 145 -10.26 7.87 4.36
N GLN A 146 -9.63 6.69 4.51
CA GLN A 146 -10.29 5.50 5.05
C GLN A 146 -10.73 5.74 6.51
N LYS A 147 -12.03 5.59 6.77
CA LYS A 147 -12.73 6.02 8.01
C LYS A 147 -12.31 5.33 9.30
N HIS A 148 -11.54 4.24 9.23
CA HIS A 148 -10.99 3.53 10.38
C HIS A 148 -9.48 3.72 10.47
N THR A 149 -8.75 3.67 9.35
CA THR A 149 -7.29 3.80 9.37
C THR A 149 -6.84 5.19 9.84
N LYS A 150 -7.31 6.27 9.22
CA LYS A 150 -6.83 7.63 9.57
C LYS A 150 -7.17 8.01 11.01
N PRO A 151 -8.42 7.86 11.50
CA PRO A 151 -8.74 8.14 12.89
C PRO A 151 -7.97 7.26 13.87
N PHE A 152 -7.77 5.97 13.57
CA PHE A 152 -6.98 5.10 14.44
C PHE A 152 -5.55 5.61 14.63
N ILE A 153 -4.90 5.99 13.52
CA ILE A 153 -3.52 6.48 13.59
C ILE A 153 -3.45 7.82 14.32
N GLN A 154 -4.34 8.76 14.00
CA GLN A 154 -4.40 10.06 14.64
C GLN A 154 -4.70 9.98 16.14
N ASP A 155 -5.72 9.20 16.52
CA ASP A 155 -6.27 9.24 17.89
C ASP A 155 -5.65 8.23 18.84
N HIS A 156 -4.97 7.20 18.34
CA HIS A 156 -4.41 6.14 19.17
C HIS A 156 -2.92 5.89 18.97
N ILE A 157 -2.42 5.93 17.73
CA ILE A 157 -1.00 5.69 17.45
C ILE A 157 -0.19 6.93 17.81
N TYR A 158 -0.55 8.10 17.30
CA TYR A 158 0.20 9.32 17.59
C TYR A 158 0.14 9.73 19.05
N LYS A 159 -1.02 9.57 19.69
CA LYS A 159 -1.19 9.85 21.13
C LYS A 159 -0.46 8.85 22.04
N SER A 160 0.04 7.72 21.52
CA SER A 160 0.77 6.76 22.35
C SER A 160 2.21 7.16 22.61
N ARG A 161 2.77 8.08 21.81
CA ARG A 161 4.12 8.62 21.97
C ARG A 161 4.04 10.07 22.46
N GLU A 162 4.57 10.32 23.65
CA GLU A 162 4.59 11.65 24.25
C GLU A 162 5.31 12.66 23.34
N GLY A 163 4.74 13.87 23.21
CA GLY A 163 5.29 14.95 22.40
C GLY A 163 5.08 14.81 20.89
N LEU A 164 4.39 13.76 20.41
CA LEU A 164 4.10 13.60 18.99
C LEU A 164 2.76 14.23 18.60
N GLU A 165 2.79 15.14 17.63
CA GLU A 165 1.61 15.82 17.10
C GLU A 165 1.13 15.19 15.79
N PHE A 166 -0.18 15.24 15.55
CA PHE A 166 -0.78 14.87 14.28
C PHE A 166 -1.39 16.11 13.60
N PRO A 167 -1.11 16.35 12.30
CA PRO A 167 -0.19 15.61 11.45
C PRO A 167 1.28 15.78 11.88
N PRO A 168 2.15 14.79 11.60
CA PRO A 168 3.57 14.88 11.95
C PRO A 168 4.27 16.01 11.21
N LYS A 169 5.17 16.77 11.86
CA LYS A 169 6.05 17.72 11.15
C LYS A 169 7.10 17.01 10.28
N GLU A 170 7.64 15.91 10.81
CA GLU A 170 8.65 15.06 10.17
C GLU A 170 8.13 13.63 10.02
N PRO A 171 8.54 12.85 9.00
CA PRO A 171 8.15 11.45 8.86
C PRO A 171 8.36 10.66 10.15
N GLN A 172 7.37 9.87 10.55
CA GLN A 172 7.44 9.02 11.74
C GLN A 172 7.49 7.56 11.35
N THR A 173 8.40 6.81 11.96
CA THR A 173 8.61 5.40 11.68
C THR A 173 8.08 4.53 12.83
N TRP A 174 7.37 3.47 12.46
CA TRP A 174 6.82 2.46 13.34
C TRP A 174 7.42 1.10 12.93
N GLU A 175 8.34 0.58 13.73
CA GLU A 175 9.07 -0.67 13.44
C GLU A 175 8.31 -1.90 13.94
N ALA A 176 8.44 -3.02 13.23
CA ALA A 176 8.03 -4.33 13.71
C ALA A 176 9.02 -4.87 14.77
N PRO A 177 8.58 -5.67 15.77
CA PRO A 177 7.20 -6.03 16.08
C PRO A 177 6.61 -5.14 17.19
N SER A 178 6.40 -3.84 16.95
CA SER A 178 5.72 -2.98 17.94
C SER A 178 4.19 -3.15 17.94
N PRO A 179 3.50 -2.87 19.07
CA PRO A 179 2.04 -2.79 19.10
C PRO A 179 1.49 -1.76 18.12
N GLU A 180 2.16 -0.62 17.95
CA GLU A 180 1.78 0.43 17.00
C GLU A 180 1.85 -0.07 15.56
N PHE A 181 2.96 -0.72 15.19
CA PHE A 181 3.13 -1.33 13.87
C PHE A 181 2.01 -2.35 13.60
N SER A 182 1.79 -3.28 14.52
CA SER A 182 0.75 -4.31 14.39
C SER A 182 -0.65 -3.70 14.37
N GLY A 183 -0.88 -2.64 15.15
CA GLY A 183 -2.12 -1.85 15.09
C GLY A 183 -2.37 -1.24 13.72
N ILE A 184 -1.35 -0.58 13.13
CA ILE A 184 -1.45 0.03 11.79
C ILE A 184 -1.72 -1.04 10.72
N LEU A 185 -0.95 -2.14 10.77
CA LEU A 185 -1.07 -3.26 9.83
C LEU A 185 -2.44 -3.93 9.91
N GLY A 186 -3.05 -3.95 11.10
CA GLY A 186 -4.40 -4.46 11.33
C GLY A 186 -5.54 -3.55 10.85
N THR A 187 -5.27 -2.32 10.44
CA THR A 187 -6.31 -1.43 9.89
C THR A 187 -6.74 -1.84 8.47
N PRO A 188 -7.89 -1.38 7.94
CA PRO A 188 -8.31 -1.74 6.57
C PRO A 188 -7.26 -1.47 5.48
N ILE A 189 -6.51 -0.37 5.55
CA ILE A 189 -5.40 -0.08 4.61
C ILE A 189 -4.22 -1.03 4.85
N GLY A 190 -3.81 -1.22 6.11
CA GLY A 190 -2.72 -2.13 6.45
C GLY A 190 -2.97 -3.56 5.96
N LYS A 191 -4.22 -4.04 6.09
CA LYS A 191 -4.65 -5.34 5.57
C LYS A 191 -4.50 -5.45 4.05
N VAL A 192 -4.80 -4.40 3.29
CA VAL A 192 -4.64 -4.43 1.83
C VAL A 192 -3.17 -4.58 1.45
N VAL A 193 -2.27 -3.85 2.11
CA VAL A 193 -0.84 -3.92 1.81
C VAL A 193 -0.23 -5.24 2.27
N ALA A 194 -0.58 -5.73 3.47
CA ALA A 194 -0.14 -7.05 3.93
C ALA A 194 -0.66 -8.18 3.04
N ALA A 195 -1.94 -8.10 2.63
CA ALA A 195 -2.52 -9.05 1.69
C ALA A 195 -1.82 -9.00 0.33
N PHE A 196 -1.38 -7.83 -0.12
CA PHE A 196 -0.55 -7.68 -1.32
C PHE A 196 0.77 -8.43 -1.18
N VAL A 197 1.52 -8.24 -0.09
CA VAL A 197 2.79 -8.95 0.12
C VAL A 197 2.56 -10.46 0.11
N LEU A 198 1.57 -10.94 0.87
CA LEU A 198 1.25 -12.37 0.94
C LEU A 198 0.77 -12.95 -0.40
N CYS A 199 -0.11 -12.26 -1.13
CA CYS A 199 -0.62 -12.77 -2.39
C CYS A 199 0.41 -12.65 -3.54
N ALA A 200 1.36 -11.74 -3.45
CA ALA A 200 2.39 -11.55 -4.47
C ALA A 200 3.55 -12.54 -4.29
N TYR A 201 4.10 -12.63 -3.07
CA TYR A 201 5.31 -13.39 -2.78
C TYR A 201 5.03 -14.76 -2.13
N GLY A 202 3.96 -14.88 -1.36
CA GLY A 202 3.72 -16.02 -0.46
C GLY A 202 4.23 -15.76 0.95
N GLN A 203 4.00 -16.72 1.85
CA GLN A 203 4.47 -16.66 3.25
C GLN A 203 5.98 -16.80 3.35
N GLY A 204 6.61 -16.07 4.28
CA GLY A 204 8.04 -16.19 4.58
C GLY A 204 9.00 -15.80 3.45
N VAL A 205 8.53 -15.05 2.44
CA VAL A 205 9.37 -14.62 1.30
C VAL A 205 9.75 -13.14 1.40
N LYS A 206 8.75 -12.28 1.63
CA LYS A 206 8.93 -10.85 1.84
C LYS A 206 8.15 -10.43 3.08
N ARG A 207 8.65 -9.41 3.77
CA ARG A 207 7.99 -8.82 4.93
C ARG A 207 7.93 -7.30 4.87
N ILE A 208 7.13 -6.76 5.79
CA ILE A 208 7.06 -5.32 6.07
C ILE A 208 7.78 -5.10 7.42
N PRO A 209 9.02 -4.57 7.44
CA PRO A 209 9.75 -4.37 8.68
C PRO A 209 9.32 -3.08 9.39
N ARG A 210 8.79 -2.11 8.64
CA ARG A 210 8.35 -0.81 9.17
C ARG A 210 7.27 -0.16 8.33
N VAL A 211 6.51 0.71 8.98
CA VAL A 211 5.58 1.65 8.34
C VAL A 211 6.02 3.07 8.66
N VAL A 212 6.07 3.93 7.65
CA VAL A 212 6.36 5.35 7.78
C VAL A 212 5.10 6.17 7.52
N THR A 213 4.79 7.08 8.43
CA THR A 213 3.66 7.99 8.36
C THR A 213 4.16 9.41 8.12
N PHE A 214 3.67 10.07 7.07
CA PHE A 214 4.13 11.40 6.66
C PHE A 214 3.00 12.16 5.94
N HIS A 215 3.20 13.45 5.66
CA HIS A 215 2.23 14.25 4.91
C HIS A 215 2.90 14.92 3.70
N THR A 216 2.10 15.24 2.69
CA THR A 216 2.51 16.04 1.53
C THR A 216 1.66 17.32 1.44
N GLY A 217 2.19 18.34 0.76
CA GLY A 217 1.55 19.64 0.56
C GLY A 217 1.65 20.59 1.77
N GLU A 218 1.58 21.90 1.49
CA GLU A 218 1.81 22.99 2.46
C GLU A 218 0.85 23.00 3.66
N ASN A 219 -0.35 22.41 3.52
CA ASN A 219 -1.39 22.42 4.55
C ASN A 219 -1.59 21.07 5.26
N SER A 220 -0.66 20.12 5.12
CA SER A 220 -0.69 18.82 5.81
C SER A 220 -1.98 18.00 5.62
N SER A 221 -2.74 18.28 4.56
CA SER A 221 -4.05 17.66 4.33
C SER A 221 -3.95 16.26 3.73
N LYS A 222 -2.88 16.00 2.97
CA LYS A 222 -2.59 14.72 2.30
C LYS A 222 -1.73 13.85 3.20
N TYR A 223 -2.36 13.01 4.01
CA TYR A 223 -1.67 12.08 4.92
C TYR A 223 -1.41 10.74 4.23
N ASN A 224 -0.17 10.26 4.30
CA ASN A 224 0.30 9.10 3.54
C ASN A 224 0.95 8.06 4.45
N LEU A 225 0.91 6.80 4.01
CA LEU A 225 1.66 5.68 4.59
C LEU A 225 2.63 5.13 3.57
N ARG A 226 3.86 4.87 3.97
CA ARG A 226 4.83 4.08 3.22
C ARG A 226 5.10 2.79 3.99
N PHE A 227 4.93 1.67 3.32
CA PHE A 227 5.26 0.35 3.81
C PHE A 227 6.53 -0.09 3.10
N ASP A 228 7.58 -0.35 3.88
CA ASP A 228 8.86 -0.83 3.33
C ASP A 228 8.74 -2.34 3.10
N ILE A 229 9.36 -2.86 2.04
CA ILE A 229 9.33 -4.27 1.65
C ILE A 229 10.77 -4.79 1.62
N GLU A 230 11.04 -5.89 2.31
CA GLU A 230 12.35 -6.56 2.32
C GLU A 230 12.21 -8.08 2.33
N ASP A 231 13.33 -8.78 2.06
CA ASP A 231 13.42 -10.23 2.21
C ASP A 231 13.33 -10.65 3.69
N VAL A 232 12.79 -11.85 3.91
CA VAL A 232 12.73 -12.53 5.22
C VAL A 232 14.04 -13.29 5.48
#